data_AF-A0A7J4NRY4-F1
#
_entry.id   AF-A0A7J4NRY4-F1
#
_cell.length_a   1.000
_cell.length_b   1.000
_cell.length_c   1.000
_cell.angle_alpha   90.00
_cell.angle_beta   90.00
_cell.angle_gamma   90.00
#
_symmetry.space_group_name_H-M   'P 1'
#
loop_
_entity.id
_entity.type
_entity.pdbx_description
1 polymer ?
#
loop_
_entity_poly.entity_id
_entity_poly.type
_entity_poly.pdbx_seq_one_letter_code
_entity_poly.pdbx_strand_id
1 'polypeptide(L)'
;MGKHVYDLDANTESLENDMNPGETWAVPINIRNDGNGPDRYDMRVTEIADSQGLAQPWDVEIFRSDMSELVRDSNQTVMVHVNAPAEVAAGDYQITL
;
A
#
# COMPACT_ATOMS: atom_id res chain seq x y z
N MET A 1 -15.68 31.99 -2.32
CA MET A 1 -14.59 30.99 -2.26
C MET A 1 -15.27 29.65 -1.99
N GLY A 2 -15.17 28.69 -2.91
CA GLY A 2 -15.82 27.38 -2.76
C GLY A 2 -15.13 26.52 -1.70
N LYS A 3 -15.85 25.59 -1.08
CA LYS A 3 -15.28 24.62 -0.12
C LYS A 3 -14.34 23.66 -0.85
N HIS A 4 -13.17 23.37 -0.27
CA HIS A 4 -12.28 22.31 -0.75
C HIS A 4 -12.90 20.93 -0.49
N VAL A 5 -12.84 20.05 -1.48
CA VAL A 5 -13.32 18.66 -1.43
C VAL A 5 -12.10 17.77 -1.55
N TYR A 6 -11.86 17.02 -0.48
CA TYR A 6 -10.82 15.99 -0.40
C TYR A 6 -11.44 14.66 -0.81
N ASP A 7 -10.87 14.02 -1.83
CA ASP A 7 -11.31 12.70 -2.30
C ASP A 7 -10.13 11.95 -2.90
N LEU A 8 -9.63 10.96 -2.16
CA LEU A 8 -8.50 10.12 -2.55
C LEU A 8 -8.97 8.66 -2.61
N ASP A 9 -8.81 8.05 -3.77
CA ASP A 9 -9.02 6.62 -3.96
C ASP A 9 -7.68 5.90 -4.00
N ALA A 10 -7.57 4.79 -3.29
CA ALA A 10 -6.38 3.94 -3.25
C ALA A 10 -6.77 2.52 -3.64
N ASN A 11 -6.23 2.03 -4.74
CA ASN A 11 -6.54 0.71 -5.26
C ASN A 11 -5.29 -0.01 -5.76
N THR A 12 -5.37 -1.33 -5.79
CA THR A 12 -4.42 -2.22 -6.44
C THR A 12 -5.21 -3.35 -7.07
N GLU A 13 -4.62 -4.02 -8.06
CA GLU A 13 -5.22 -5.24 -8.59
C GLU A 13 -5.17 -6.35 -7.52
N SER A 14 -6.06 -7.33 -7.57
CA SER A 14 -5.87 -8.55 -6.79
C SER A 14 -4.63 -9.27 -7.30
N LEU A 15 -3.56 -9.21 -6.52
CA LEU A 15 -2.27 -9.80 -6.84
C LEU A 15 -1.96 -10.96 -5.91
N GLU A 16 -1.27 -11.97 -6.44
CA GLU A 16 -0.70 -13.09 -5.70
C GLU A 16 0.79 -13.19 -6.05
N ASN A 17 1.62 -13.51 -5.07
CA ASN A 17 3.06 -13.68 -5.27
C ASN A 17 3.61 -14.76 -4.33
N ASP A 18 4.31 -15.74 -4.90
CA ASP A 18 5.06 -16.73 -4.12
C ASP A 18 6.37 -16.09 -3.62
N MET A 19 6.65 -16.23 -2.33
CA MET A 19 7.84 -15.65 -1.69
C MET A 19 8.60 -16.70 -0.88
N ASN A 20 9.92 -16.65 -0.96
CA ASN A 20 10.81 -17.32 -0.02
C ASN A 20 11.07 -16.43 1.22
N PRO A 21 11.46 -17.01 2.36
CA PRO A 21 11.87 -16.23 3.53
C PRO A 21 12.99 -15.24 3.19
N GLY A 22 12.85 -13.98 3.63
CA GLY A 22 13.79 -12.89 3.38
C GLY A 22 13.63 -12.18 2.03
N GLU A 23 12.69 -12.58 1.18
CA GLU A 23 12.39 -11.86 -0.05
C GLU A 23 11.52 -10.62 0.20
N THR A 24 11.57 -9.67 -0.73
CA THR A 24 10.75 -8.46 -0.73
C THR A 24 9.82 -8.48 -1.94
N TRP A 25 8.54 -8.20 -1.69
CA TRP A 25 7.55 -8.01 -2.74
C TRP A 25 7.16 -6.53 -2.82
N ALA A 26 7.32 -5.93 -4.01
CA ALA A 26 6.89 -4.56 -4.29
C ALA A 26 5.46 -4.58 -4.87
N VAL A 27 4.49 -4.15 -4.06
CA VAL A 27 3.07 -4.08 -4.43
C VAL A 27 2.76 -2.69 -4.98
N PRO A 28 2.34 -2.55 -6.25
CA PRO A 28 1.98 -1.26 -6.82
C PRO A 28 0.59 -0.83 -6.37
N ILE A 29 0.49 0.31 -5.69
CA ILE A 29 -0.78 0.90 -5.27
C ILE A 29 -1.02 2.18 -6.09
N ASN A 30 -2.14 2.24 -6.79
CA ASN A 30 -2.58 3.42 -7.52
C ASN A 30 -3.39 4.32 -6.59
N ILE A 31 -2.92 5.56 -6.43
CA ILE A 31 -3.59 6.61 -5.68
C ILE A 31 -4.13 7.64 -6.68
N ARG A 32 -5.41 8.00 -6.57
CA ARG A 32 -6.10 8.94 -7.45
C ARG A 32 -6.74 10.06 -6.65
N ASN A 33 -6.58 11.30 -7.11
CA ASN A 33 -7.26 12.47 -6.53
C ASN A 33 -8.49 12.86 -7.37
N ASP A 34 -9.67 12.52 -6.85
CA ASP A 34 -10.99 12.88 -7.40
C ASP A 34 -11.57 14.16 -6.75
N GLY A 35 -10.79 14.80 -5.87
CA GLY A 35 -11.09 16.05 -5.21
C GLY A 35 -11.06 17.27 -6.13
N ASN A 36 -11.35 18.44 -5.55
CA ASN A 36 -11.44 19.69 -6.32
C ASN A 36 -10.17 20.56 -6.28
N GLY A 37 -9.09 20.08 -5.69
CA GLY A 37 -7.80 20.74 -5.61
C GLY A 37 -6.67 19.80 -5.22
N PRO A 38 -5.43 20.31 -5.07
CA PRO A 38 -4.27 19.50 -4.76
C PRO A 38 -4.30 18.92 -3.35
N ASP A 39 -3.94 17.64 -3.23
CA ASP A 39 -3.93 16.91 -1.97
C ASP A 39 -2.56 16.28 -1.67
N ARG A 40 -2.19 16.31 -0.39
CA ARG A 40 -1.05 15.57 0.16
C ARG A 40 -1.57 14.44 1.01
N TYR A 41 -0.91 13.30 0.92
CA TYR A 41 -1.32 12.07 1.59
C TYR A 41 -0.12 11.35 2.19
N ASP A 42 -0.41 10.49 3.15
CA ASP A 42 0.49 9.49 3.69
C ASP A 42 -0.18 8.12 3.55
N MET A 43 0.62 7.06 3.51
CA MET A 43 0.15 5.69 3.38
C MET A 43 0.64 4.83 4.54
N ARG A 44 -0.14 3.80 4.88
CA ARG A 44 0.22 2.75 5.84
C ARG A 44 -0.43 1.44 5.42
N VAL A 45 0.23 0.33 5.70
CA VAL A 45 -0.43 -0.98 5.70
C VAL A 45 -1.18 -1.12 7.01
N THR A 46 -2.42 -1.59 6.94
CA THR A 46 -3.27 -1.80 8.13
C THR A 46 -2.95 -3.12 8.81
N GLU A 47 -2.79 -4.20 8.04
CA GLU A 47 -2.55 -5.54 8.58
C GLU A 47 -1.91 -6.48 7.55
N ILE A 48 -1.05 -7.38 8.03
CA ILE A 48 -0.65 -8.60 7.35
C ILE A 48 -1.09 -9.75 8.25
N ALA A 49 -1.90 -10.67 7.75
CA ALA A 49 -2.45 -11.78 8.54
C ALA A 49 -2.18 -13.13 7.89
N ASP A 50 -1.99 -14.16 8.70
CA ASP A 50 -1.90 -15.54 8.21
C ASP A 50 -3.27 -16.11 7.82
N SER A 51 -3.29 -17.34 7.28
CA SER A 51 -4.53 -18.06 6.92
C SER A 51 -5.54 -18.26 8.07
N GLN A 52 -5.14 -18.07 9.33
CA GLN A 52 -6.02 -18.13 10.49
C GLN A 52 -6.54 -16.74 10.91
N GLY A 53 -6.16 -15.69 10.19
CA GLY A 53 -6.50 -14.30 10.50
C GLY A 53 -5.67 -13.72 11.64
N LEU A 54 -4.55 -14.35 12.02
CA LEU A 54 -3.67 -13.81 13.05
C LEU A 54 -2.67 -12.82 12.43
N ALA A 55 -2.67 -11.59 12.96
CA ALA A 55 -1.74 -10.54 12.56
C ALA A 55 -0.27 -10.99 12.71
N GLN A 56 0.52 -10.70 11.68
CA GLN A 56 1.93 -11.05 11.55
C GLN A 56 2.78 -9.78 11.51
N PRO A 57 3.90 -9.72 12.26
CA PRO A 57 4.73 -8.53 12.36
C PRO A 57 5.76 -8.46 11.21
N TRP A 58 5.30 -8.56 9.96
CA TRP A 58 6.17 -8.41 8.80
C TRP A 58 6.58 -6.94 8.63
N ASP A 59 7.79 -6.72 8.15
CA ASP A 59 8.28 -5.37 7.90
C ASP A 59 7.72 -4.84 6.57
N VAL A 60 7.35 -3.57 6.56
CA VAL A 60 6.78 -2.88 5.40
C VAL A 60 7.43 -1.53 5.24
N GLU A 61 7.95 -1.28 4.04
CA GLU A 61 8.57 -0.01 3.68
C GLU A 61 7.75 0.71 2.61
N ILE A 62 7.41 1.97 2.89
CA ILE A 62 6.77 2.88 1.95
C ILE A 62 7.66 4.11 1.84
N PHE A 63 8.26 4.31 0.67
CA PHE A 63 9.20 5.40 0.47
C PHE A 63 8.48 6.72 0.28
N ARG A 64 8.80 7.70 1.13
CA ARG A 64 8.26 9.06 1.00
C ARG A 64 8.70 9.76 -0.30
N SER A 65 9.81 9.34 -0.89
CA SER A 65 10.23 9.81 -2.23
C SER A 65 9.25 9.41 -3.33
N ASP A 66 8.45 8.37 -3.10
CA ASP A 66 7.50 7.84 -4.08
C ASP A 66 6.13 8.52 -3.95
N MET A 67 5.98 9.48 -3.04
CA MET A 67 4.73 10.21 -2.79
C MET A 67 4.91 11.69 -3.13
N SER A 68 3.93 12.27 -3.80
CA SER A 68 3.92 13.67 -4.20
C SER A 68 2.57 14.32 -3.91
N GLU A 69 2.51 15.65 -4.01
CA GLU A 69 1.22 16.34 -4.00
C GLU A 69 0.46 15.97 -5.28
N LEU A 70 -0.69 15.31 -5.13
CA LEU A 70 -1.55 14.92 -6.23
C LEU A 70 -2.45 16.09 -6.59
N VAL A 71 -2.27 16.64 -7.80
CA VAL A 71 -3.21 17.63 -8.32
C VAL A 71 -4.55 16.97 -8.67
N ARG A 72 -5.60 17.78 -8.80
CA ARG A 72 -6.92 17.32 -9.21
C ARG A 72 -6.85 16.47 -10.49
N ASP A 73 -7.67 15.40 -10.53
CA ASP A 73 -7.85 14.48 -11.65
C ASP A 73 -6.55 13.75 -12.07
N SER A 74 -5.56 13.68 -11.16
CA SER A 74 -4.29 12.98 -11.39
C SER A 74 -4.15 11.72 -10.54
N ASN A 75 -3.19 10.88 -10.91
CA ASN A 75 -2.87 9.65 -10.21
C ASN A 75 -1.36 9.46 -10.04
N GLN A 76 -1.00 8.62 -9.08
CA GLN A 76 0.36 8.25 -8.75
C GLN A 76 0.40 6.78 -8.34
N THR A 77 1.40 6.04 -8.83
CA THR A 77 1.69 4.71 -8.32
C THR A 77 2.74 4.81 -7.22
N VAL A 78 2.42 4.27 -6.05
CA VAL A 78 3.35 4.14 -4.91
C VAL A 78 3.67 2.66 -4.74
N MET A 79 4.96 2.33 -4.56
CA MET A 79 5.39 0.96 -4.32
C MET A 79 5.45 0.68 -2.82
N VAL A 80 4.63 -0.26 -2.35
CA VAL A 80 4.66 -0.76 -0.98
C VAL A 80 5.54 -2.00 -0.96
N HIS A 81 6.66 -1.95 -0.22
CA HIS A 81 7.62 -3.04 -0.14
C HIS A 81 7.33 -3.88 1.09
N VAL A 82 6.94 -5.13 0.88
CA VAL A 82 6.58 -6.06 1.94
C VAL A 82 7.69 -7.08 2.08
N ASN A 83 8.29 -7.14 3.26
CA ASN A 83 9.47 -7.94 3.54
C ASN A 83 9.06 -9.22 4.29
N ALA A 84 9.20 -10.37 3.63
CA ALA A 84 9.00 -11.65 4.29
C ALA A 84 10.11 -11.86 5.34
N PRO A 85 9.77 -12.22 6.60
CA PRO A 85 10.77 -12.51 7.61
C PRO A 85 11.73 -13.62 7.17
N ALA A 86 12.98 -13.58 7.62
CA ALA A 86 13.98 -14.61 7.34
C ALA A 86 13.58 -15.99 7.91
N GLU A 87 12.77 -16.00 8.97
CA GLU A 87 12.16 -17.18 9.56
C GLU A 87 10.65 -16.97 9.59
N VAL A 88 9.92 -17.68 8.71
CA VAL A 88 8.48 -17.57 8.58
C VAL A 88 7.89 -18.95 8.27
N ALA A 89 6.70 -19.23 8.77
CA ALA A 89 6.00 -20.47 8.45
C ALA A 89 5.55 -20.45 6.99
N ALA A 90 5.66 -21.59 6.31
CA ALA A 90 5.07 -21.74 4.98
C ALA A 90 3.54 -21.64 5.07
N GLY A 91 2.93 -20.93 4.12
CA GLY A 91 1.48 -20.76 4.04
C GLY A 91 1.09 -19.45 3.35
N ASP A 92 -0.21 -19.21 3.31
CA ASP A 92 -0.78 -18.02 2.70
C ASP A 92 -0.90 -16.88 3.72
N TYR A 93 -0.60 -15.67 3.26
CA TYR A 93 -0.69 -14.44 4.03
C TYR A 93 -1.44 -13.38 3.23
N GLN A 94 -2.34 -12.66 3.90
CA GLN A 94 -3.15 -11.60 3.29
C GLN A 94 -2.68 -10.23 3.77
N ILE A 95 -2.50 -9.31 2.83
CA ILE A 95 -2.07 -7.94 3.08
C ILE A 95 -3.28 -7.02 2.88
N THR A 96 -3.56 -6.18 3.89
CA THR A 96 -4.64 -5.20 3.87
C THR A 96 -4.08 -3.79 4.01
N LEU A 97 -4.41 -2.92 3.06
CA LEU A 97 -4.00 -1.52 3.00
C LEU A 97 -5.03 -0.65 3.73
#